data_AF-A0A7Z9HTH2-F1
#
_entry.id   AF-A0A7Z9HTH2-F1
#
_cell.length_a   1.000
_cell.length_b   1.000
_cell.length_c   1.000
_cell.angle_alpha   90.00
_cell.angle_beta   90.00
_cell.angle_gamma   90.00
#
_symmetry.space_group_name_H-M   'P 1'
#
loop_
_entity.id
_entity.type
_entity.pdbx_description
1 polymer ?
#
loop_
_entity_poly.entity_id
_entity_poly.type
_entity_poly.pdbx_seq_one_letter_code
_entity_poly.pdbx_strand_id
1 'polypeptide(L)'
;MADFTDRIKSALGKVRKEAKHKMASSGHKEASQYLEKGRKKYNSKDYKVAGKFFQKAVDADIQYAMAHYYLGLAKYKLNDSEGAIRSWNATIDLGSGSEAAVKADKKLEHHEQRTNRSVNQLQERIKNH
;
A
#
# COMPACT_ATOMS: atom_id res chain seq x y z
N MET A 1 22.92 6.80 -26.55
CA MET A 1 21.97 7.88 -26.21
C MET A 1 21.32 7.52 -24.88
N ALA A 2 21.87 7.96 -23.75
CA ALA A 2 21.27 7.68 -22.44
C ALA A 2 19.97 8.47 -22.33
N ASP A 3 18.87 7.74 -22.17
CA ASP A 3 17.50 8.23 -22.35
C ASP A 3 17.20 9.35 -21.35
N PHE A 4 16.53 10.40 -21.82
CA PHE A 4 16.09 11.55 -21.03
C PHE A 4 15.28 11.10 -19.80
N THR A 5 14.61 9.95 -19.92
CA THR A 5 13.87 9.28 -18.86
C THR A 5 14.75 8.82 -17.68
N ASP A 6 15.99 8.39 -17.90
CA ASP A 6 16.91 7.98 -16.83
C ASP A 6 17.46 9.17 -16.04
N ARG A 7 17.66 10.31 -16.70
CA ARG A 7 18.07 11.56 -16.02
C ARG A 7 16.94 12.08 -15.15
N ILE A 8 15.68 11.97 -15.58
CA ILE A 8 14.50 12.31 -14.79
C ILE A 8 14.32 11.35 -13.60
N LYS A 9 14.43 10.03 -13.81
CA LYS A 9 14.37 9.05 -12.69
C LYS A 9 15.48 9.28 -11.67
N SER A 10 16.70 9.60 -12.12
CA SER A 10 17.84 9.91 -11.26
C SER A 10 17.64 11.22 -10.49
N ALA A 11 17.12 12.27 -11.14
CA ALA A 11 16.80 13.54 -10.49
C ALA A 11 15.64 13.41 -9.47
N LEU A 12 14.55 12.72 -9.82
CA LEU A 12 13.45 12.38 -8.90
C LEU A 12 13.95 11.52 -7.73
N GLY A 13 14.84 10.56 -8.00
CA GLY A 13 15.46 9.72 -6.98
C GLY A 13 16.29 10.54 -5.99
N LYS A 14 17.02 11.57 -6.44
CA LYS A 14 17.85 12.46 -5.61
C LYS A 14 17.01 13.44 -4.78
N VAL A 15 16.00 14.08 -5.38
CA VAL A 15 15.05 14.96 -4.65
C VAL A 15 14.31 14.16 -3.57
N ARG A 16 13.86 12.94 -3.89
CA ARG A 16 13.22 12.02 -2.94
C ARG A 16 14.18 11.54 -1.86
N LYS A 17 15.51 11.58 -2.08
CA LYS A 17 16.55 11.21 -1.11
C LYS A 17 16.96 12.36 -0.20
N GLU A 18 16.97 13.59 -0.70
CA GLU A 18 17.32 14.79 0.06
C GLU A 18 16.19 15.24 1.00
N ALA A 19 14.92 14.99 0.66
CA ALA A 19 13.80 15.13 1.59
C ALA A 19 13.86 14.16 2.79
N LYS A 20 14.67 13.08 2.72
CA LYS A 20 14.70 11.99 3.71
C LYS A 20 15.28 12.38 5.07
N HIS A 21 16.07 13.44 5.16
CA HIS A 21 16.79 13.75 6.40
C HIS A 21 16.18 14.84 7.27
N LYS A 22 15.27 15.68 6.74
CA LYS A 22 14.67 16.79 7.51
C LYS A 22 13.22 16.54 7.95
N MET A 23 12.53 15.55 7.38
CA MET A 23 11.10 15.29 7.62
C MET A 23 10.82 14.02 8.43
N ALA A 24 11.82 13.16 8.65
CA ALA A 24 11.63 11.81 9.17
C ALA A 24 11.15 11.74 10.63
N SER A 25 11.30 12.79 11.44
CA SER A 25 10.86 12.77 12.85
C SER A 25 9.50 13.45 13.09
N SER A 26 9.21 14.56 12.39
CA SER A 26 7.94 15.28 12.52
C SER A 26 6.83 14.64 11.68
N GLY A 27 7.14 14.30 10.42
CA GLY A 27 6.19 13.65 9.49
C GLY A 27 5.74 12.29 10.02
N HIS A 28 6.64 11.54 10.65
CA HIS A 28 6.31 10.25 11.24
C HIS A 28 5.29 10.35 12.39
N LYS A 29 5.43 11.36 13.27
CA LYS A 29 4.48 11.60 14.35
C LYS A 29 3.11 12.01 13.81
N GLU A 30 3.08 12.85 12.78
CA GLU A 30 1.84 13.27 12.13
C GLU A 30 1.17 12.10 11.40
N ALA A 31 1.94 11.31 10.65
CA ALA A 31 1.47 10.11 9.99
C ALA A 31 0.89 9.09 10.97
N SER A 32 1.54 8.88 12.11
CA SER A 32 1.03 8.03 13.19
C SER A 32 -0.31 8.52 13.76
N GLN A 33 -0.47 9.84 13.95
CA GLN A 33 -1.76 10.40 14.39
C GLN A 33 -2.89 10.17 13.39
N TYR A 34 -2.61 10.38 12.09
CA TYR A 34 -3.57 10.09 11.04
C TYR A 34 -3.87 8.59 10.93
N LEU A 35 -2.85 7.74 11.12
CA LEU A 35 -3.02 6.30 11.17
C LEU A 35 -3.99 5.89 12.29
N GLU A 36 -3.79 6.39 13.51
CA GLU A 36 -4.68 6.09 14.63
C GLU A 36 -6.12 6.56 14.38
N LYS A 37 -6.30 7.77 13.79
CA LYS A 37 -7.64 8.25 13.39
C LYS A 37 -8.27 7.35 12.33
N GLY A 38 -7.48 6.92 11.34
CA GLY A 38 -7.92 6.00 10.29
C GLY A 38 -8.29 4.64 10.86
N ARG A 39 -7.52 4.09 11.81
CA ARG A 39 -7.81 2.82 12.49
C ARG A 39 -9.11 2.87 13.27
N LYS A 40 -9.37 3.96 14.00
CA LYS A 40 -10.66 4.15 14.68
C LYS A 40 -11.83 4.08 13.70
N LYS A 41 -11.72 4.78 12.56
CA LYS A 41 -12.76 4.75 11.51
C LYS A 41 -12.88 3.40 10.82
N TYR A 42 -11.76 2.73 10.59
CA TYR A 42 -11.73 1.37 10.04
C TYR A 42 -12.44 0.37 10.97
N ASN A 43 -12.22 0.49 12.28
CA ASN A 43 -12.91 -0.33 13.29
C ASN A 43 -14.41 -0.03 13.34
N SER A 44 -14.81 1.23 13.11
CA SER A 44 -16.22 1.62 12.91
C SER A 44 -16.79 1.18 11.54
N LYS A 45 -16.04 0.43 10.73
CA LYS A 45 -16.39 0.00 9.36
C LYS A 45 -16.61 1.14 8.36
N ASP A 46 -16.21 2.37 8.72
CA ASP A 46 -16.23 3.51 7.83
C ASP A 46 -14.93 3.53 7.01
N TYR A 47 -14.84 2.60 6.06
CA TYR A 47 -13.65 2.38 5.25
C TYR A 47 -13.35 3.55 4.32
N LYS A 48 -14.38 4.29 3.89
CA LYS A 48 -14.24 5.48 3.03
C LYS A 48 -13.53 6.60 3.77
N VAL A 49 -13.94 6.89 5.01
CA VAL A 49 -13.28 7.91 5.84
C VAL A 49 -11.93 7.40 6.34
N ALA A 50 -11.81 6.11 6.69
CA ALA A 50 -10.53 5.50 7.06
C ALA A 50 -9.48 5.65 5.94
N GLY A 51 -9.85 5.36 4.70
CA GLY A 51 -8.97 5.52 3.53
C GLY A 51 -8.47 6.96 3.37
N LYS A 52 -9.32 7.97 3.61
CA LYS A 52 -8.89 9.38 3.59
C LYS A 52 -7.85 9.69 4.67
N PHE A 53 -8.04 9.16 5.88
CA PHE A 53 -7.07 9.34 6.96
C PHE A 53 -5.76 8.60 6.69
N PHE A 54 -5.82 7.38 6.15
CA PHE A 54 -4.60 6.66 5.75
C PHE A 54 -3.87 7.34 4.60
N GLN A 55 -4.58 7.93 3.64
CA GLN A 55 -3.96 8.73 2.59
C GLN A 55 -3.23 9.94 3.18
N LYS A 56 -3.86 10.68 4.12
CA LYS A 56 -3.16 11.77 4.83
C LYS A 56 -1.93 11.28 5.61
N ALA A 57 -1.97 10.07 6.17
CA ALA A 57 -0.81 9.49 6.83
C ALA A 57 0.33 9.19 5.83
N VAL A 58 0.01 8.71 4.63
CA VAL A 58 0.97 8.52 3.53
C VAL A 58 1.52 9.85 3.03
N ASP A 59 0.68 10.88 2.92
CA ASP A 59 1.10 12.20 2.46
C ASP A 59 2.02 12.89 3.50
N ALA A 60 1.77 12.65 4.79
CA ALA A 60 2.61 13.15 5.88
C ALA A 60 3.96 12.41 6.00
N ASP A 61 3.96 11.09 5.78
CA ASP A 61 5.18 10.29 5.70
C ASP A 61 5.06 9.20 4.63
N ILE A 62 5.63 9.50 3.46
CA ILE A 62 5.61 8.61 2.29
C ILE A 62 6.40 7.32 2.57
N GLN A 63 7.32 7.31 3.55
CA GLN A 63 8.09 6.14 3.94
C GLN A 63 7.42 5.31 5.05
N TYR A 64 6.25 5.74 5.56
CA TYR A 64 5.57 5.03 6.63
C TYR A 64 4.83 3.80 6.12
N ALA A 65 5.54 2.66 6.10
CA ALA A 65 5.03 1.39 5.57
C ALA A 65 3.67 0.98 6.16
N MET A 66 3.44 1.24 7.46
CA MET A 66 2.15 0.95 8.11
C MET A 66 0.99 1.76 7.52
N ALA A 67 1.18 3.03 7.17
CA ALA A 67 0.13 3.81 6.53
C ALA A 67 -0.26 3.24 5.15
N HIS A 68 0.73 2.83 4.35
CA HIS A 68 0.48 2.16 3.07
C HIS A 68 -0.28 0.83 3.25
N TYR A 69 0.08 0.05 4.27
CA TYR A 69 -0.59 -1.21 4.56
C TYR A 69 -2.06 -1.02 4.90
N TYR A 70 -2.36 -0.08 5.79
CA TYR A 70 -3.73 0.23 6.20
C TYR A 70 -4.54 0.91 5.09
N LEU A 71 -3.91 1.73 4.24
CA LEU A 71 -4.54 2.25 3.03
C LEU A 71 -4.97 1.10 2.10
N GLY A 72 -4.09 0.11 1.90
CA GLY A 72 -4.42 -1.08 1.12
C GLY A 72 -5.58 -1.87 1.71
N LEU A 73 -5.62 -2.06 3.04
CA LEU A 73 -6.75 -2.69 3.72
C LEU A 73 -8.06 -1.92 3.53
N ALA A 74 -8.04 -0.58 3.64
CA ALA A 74 -9.23 0.24 3.44
C ALA A 74 -9.75 0.15 2.00
N LYS A 75 -8.86 0.23 1.00
CA LYS A 75 -9.21 0.07 -0.42
C LYS A 75 -9.78 -1.31 -0.71
N TYR A 76 -9.18 -2.36 -0.15
CA TYR A 76 -9.70 -3.73 -0.28
C TYR A 76 -11.12 -3.84 0.28
N LYS A 77 -11.40 -3.22 1.41
CA LYS A 77 -12.76 -3.17 2.01
C LYS A 77 -13.75 -2.33 1.22
N LEU A 78 -13.26 -1.42 0.38
CA LEU A 78 -14.06 -0.62 -0.56
C LEU A 78 -14.23 -1.31 -1.92
N ASN A 79 -13.82 -2.57 -2.06
CA ASN A 79 -13.78 -3.33 -3.32
C ASN A 79 -12.82 -2.75 -4.38
N ASP A 80 -11.92 -1.85 -3.99
CA ASP A 80 -10.81 -1.39 -4.84
C ASP A 80 -9.61 -2.33 -4.65
N SER A 81 -9.73 -3.56 -5.19
CA SER A 81 -8.70 -4.59 -5.08
C SER A 81 -7.40 -4.18 -5.77
N GLU A 82 -7.48 -3.52 -6.93
CA GLU A 82 -6.28 -3.06 -7.64
C GLU A 82 -5.52 -1.99 -6.85
N GLY A 83 -6.25 -1.02 -6.30
CA GLY A 83 -5.67 0.01 -5.45
C GLY A 83 -5.11 -0.57 -4.15
N ALA A 84 -5.71 -1.63 -3.61
CA ALA A 84 -5.18 -2.36 -2.47
C ALA A 84 -3.86 -3.05 -2.76
N ILE A 85 -3.78 -3.78 -3.89
CA ILE A 85 -2.57 -4.47 -4.35
C ILE A 85 -1.42 -3.46 -4.53
N ARG A 86 -1.68 -2.34 -5.20
CA ARG A 86 -0.67 -1.28 -5.38
C ARG A 86 -0.15 -0.75 -4.04
N SER A 87 -1.04 -0.56 -3.07
CA SER A 87 -0.66 -0.08 -1.73
C SER A 87 0.13 -1.13 -0.94
N TRP A 88 -0.22 -2.42 -1.04
CA TRP A 88 0.53 -3.50 -0.39
C TRP A 88 1.91 -3.74 -1.01
N ASN A 89 2.03 -3.66 -2.33
CA ASN A 89 3.33 -3.70 -3.01
C ASN A 89 4.22 -2.54 -2.55
N ALA A 90 3.67 -1.32 -2.47
CA ALA A 90 4.40 -0.18 -1.93
C ALA A 90 4.85 -0.40 -0.48
N THR A 91 4.04 -1.06 0.36
CA THR A 91 4.46 -1.45 1.73
C THR A 91 5.69 -2.36 1.71
N ILE A 92 5.71 -3.35 0.82
CA ILE A 92 6.80 -4.32 0.71
C ILE A 92 8.08 -3.61 0.22
N ASP A 93 7.96 -2.75 -0.80
CA ASP A 93 9.08 -1.99 -1.35
C ASP A 93 9.72 -1.03 -0.32
N LEU A 94 8.90 -0.45 0.57
CA LEU A 94 9.36 0.52 1.56
C LEU A 94 9.99 -0.11 2.81
N GLY A 95 9.61 -1.35 3.12
CA GLY A 95 10.00 -2.00 4.37
C GLY A 95 10.16 -3.50 4.19
N SER A 96 10.97 -3.92 3.22
CA SER A 96 11.30 -5.32 2.98
C SER A 96 11.84 -5.96 4.27
N GLY A 97 11.04 -6.81 4.92
CA GLY A 97 11.35 -7.43 6.22
C GLY A 97 10.71 -6.79 7.45
N SER A 98 9.92 -5.72 7.30
CA SER A 98 9.11 -5.15 8.38
C SER A 98 7.84 -5.99 8.62
N GLU A 99 7.30 -5.94 9.85
CA GLU A 99 6.04 -6.61 10.18
C GLU A 99 4.88 -6.19 9.26
N ALA A 100 4.87 -4.91 8.83
CA ALA A 100 3.90 -4.38 7.88
C ALA A 100 4.00 -5.05 6.51
N ALA A 101 5.23 -5.26 6.00
CA ALA A 101 5.47 -5.93 4.73
C ALA A 101 5.07 -7.41 4.78
N VAL A 102 5.41 -8.13 5.85
CA VAL A 102 4.99 -9.54 6.03
C VAL A 102 3.46 -9.65 6.08
N LYS A 103 2.78 -8.68 6.72
CA LYS A 103 1.31 -8.62 6.73
C LYS A 103 0.74 -8.30 5.35
N ALA A 104 1.36 -7.37 4.61
CA ALA A 104 0.95 -7.01 3.25
C ALA A 104 1.07 -8.19 2.28
N ASP A 105 2.19 -8.91 2.35
CA ASP A 105 2.48 -10.09 1.54
C ASP A 105 1.43 -11.19 1.75
N LYS A 106 1.15 -11.54 3.01
CA LYS A 106 0.05 -12.48 3.35
C LYS A 106 -1.30 -12.04 2.78
N LYS A 107 -1.59 -10.74 2.73
CA LYS A 107 -2.85 -10.23 2.17
C LYS A 107 -2.89 -10.35 0.65
N LEU A 108 -1.77 -10.12 -0.03
CA LEU A 108 -1.63 -10.34 -1.47
C LEU A 108 -1.80 -11.82 -1.80
N GLU A 109 -1.11 -12.71 -1.10
CA GLU A 109 -1.21 -14.15 -1.34
C GLU A 109 -2.64 -14.67 -1.18
N HIS A 110 -3.35 -14.26 -0.13
CA HIS A 110 -4.76 -14.62 0.04
C HIS A 110 -5.67 -14.10 -1.09
N HIS A 111 -5.36 -12.93 -1.66
CA HIS A 111 -6.08 -12.39 -2.81
C HIS A 111 -5.79 -13.18 -4.09
N GLU A 112 -4.52 -13.54 -4.31
CA GLU A 112 -4.06 -14.31 -5.46
C GLU A 112 -4.57 -15.75 -5.41
N GLN A 113 -4.51 -16.43 -4.27
CA GLN A 113 -5.06 -17.77 -4.10
C GLN A 113 -6.56 -17.82 -4.41
N ARG A 114 -7.31 -16.79 -3.99
CA ARG A 114 -8.75 -16.68 -4.29
C ARG A 114 -8.98 -16.53 -5.79
N THR A 115 -8.15 -15.72 -6.46
CA THR A 115 -8.21 -15.51 -7.91
C THR A 115 -7.83 -16.78 -8.68
N ASN A 116 -6.71 -17.41 -8.34
CA ASN A 116 -6.23 -18.64 -8.97
C ASN A 116 -7.20 -19.81 -8.78
N ARG A 117 -7.84 -19.92 -7.61
CA ARG A 117 -8.89 -20.92 -7.39
C ARG A 117 -10.09 -20.70 -8.31
N SER A 118 -10.54 -19.46 -8.45
CA SER A 118 -11.64 -19.12 -9.36
C SER A 118 -11.28 -19.39 -10.82
N VAL A 119 -10.06 -19.08 -11.25
CA VAL A 119 -9.57 -19.35 -12.60
C VAL A 119 -9.48 -20.86 -12.86
N ASN A 120 -8.88 -21.63 -11.96
CA ASN A 120 -8.76 -23.08 -12.10
C ASN A 120 -10.14 -23.76 -12.16
N GLN A 121 -11.11 -23.32 -11.34
CA GLN A 121 -12.48 -23.84 -11.38
C GLN A 121 -13.17 -23.56 -12.72
N LEU A 122 -12.92 -22.40 -13.34
CA LEU A 122 -13.45 -22.06 -14.65
C LEU A 122 -12.79 -22.89 -15.75
N GLN A 123 -11.47 -23.09 -15.68
CA GLN A 123 -10.72 -23.92 -16.63
C GLN A 123 -11.16 -25.39 -16.59
N GLU A 124 -11.39 -25.95 -15.40
CA GLU A 124 -11.91 -27.32 -15.26
C GLU A 124 -13.33 -27.47 -15.81
N ARG A 125 -14.17 -26.44 -15.69
CA ARG A 125 -15.51 -26.43 -16.32
C ARG A 125 -15.44 -26.41 -17.84
N ILE A 126 -14.48 -25.68 -18.42
CA ILE A 126 -14.25 -25.63 -19.87
C ILE A 126 -13.71 -26.97 -20.38
N LYS A 127 -12.88 -27.65 -19.58
CA LYS A 127 -12.24 -28.93 -19.96
C LYS A 127 -13.17 -30.14 -19.88
N ASN A 128 -14.21 -30.05 -19.04
CA ASN A 128 -15.22 -31.11 -18.83
C ASN A 128 -16.52 -30.87 -19.62
N HIS A 129 -16.48 -30.03 -20.67
CA HIS A 129 -17.53 -29.85 -21.67
C HIS A 129 -16.93 -30.06 -23.05
#